data_AF-A0A7S4ALN0-F1
#
_entry.id   AF-A0A7S4ALN0-F1
#
_cell.length_a   1.000
_cell.length_b   1.000
_cell.length_c   1.000
_cell.angle_alpha   90.00
_cell.angle_beta   90.00
_cell.angle_gamma   90.00
#
_symmetry.space_group_name_H-M   'P 1'
#
loop_
_entity.id
_entity.type
_entity.pdbx_description
1 polymer ?
#
loop_
_entity_poly.entity_id
_entity_poly.type
_entity_poly.pdbx_seq_one_letter_code
_entity_poly.pdbx_strand_id
1 'polypeptide(L)'
;MIRIRTKLRTSSAACGPVTTALLAVAYVATILVLCVSSFQIQPLSAGTKSKSSSAYNNRSRRNENTTTNRNRGPTRSMIEGKQSTDTNDQGDEQKRDKGLLRQEKSSGLLRLAKLSLQDYEWRVGLFKDREADRKVEESLARMMGDEASYVRPMDASENSIGPLGLWEKESVEWLQQVIDEEARRAREIVRLGGILVRPMDATTGPGQIEDLGPLGVIERRVVDFVDSIRQSERERSKSMVLRPKDVEASKRGPLGEAELRASEAIREILRSERIRMQESRRRDGIVRPIDIPGPLGELEMAVLEVVRAEEKRKIEIKENNSAYLVRPMNAKTKGPLGELEAQATEAVKRLTDEEKQRVRNIQRYLDENRPMQQSERSALGVLETVVVGIVRAPILFYQIFNRVKDLLQSEAIDGRDAEILRQEQPGRKEK
;
A
#
# COMPACT_ATOMS: atom_id res chain seq x y z
N MET A 1 14.08 -0.49 -83.89
CA MET A 1 14.07 -0.30 -82.42
C MET A 1 13.43 -1.52 -81.77
N ILE A 2 14.22 -2.39 -81.14
CA ILE A 2 13.75 -3.64 -80.50
C ILE A 2 14.03 -3.49 -79.00
N ARG A 3 12.99 -3.58 -78.17
CA ARG A 3 13.06 -3.44 -76.70
C ARG A 3 13.01 -4.83 -76.07
N ILE A 4 14.14 -5.27 -75.51
CA ILE A 4 14.27 -6.51 -74.74
C ILE A 4 13.87 -6.23 -73.29
N ARG A 5 12.89 -6.97 -72.75
CA ARG A 5 12.50 -6.98 -71.33
C ARG A 5 13.13 -8.19 -70.65
N THR A 6 14.02 -7.98 -69.69
CA THR A 6 14.52 -9.00 -68.78
C THR A 6 13.63 -9.10 -67.54
N LYS A 7 13.17 -10.31 -67.22
CA LYS A 7 12.47 -10.67 -65.96
C LYS A 7 13.51 -11.23 -64.99
N LEU A 8 13.67 -10.61 -63.83
CA LEU A 8 14.38 -11.17 -62.67
C LEU A 8 13.41 -12.04 -61.85
N ARG A 9 13.74 -13.32 -61.69
CA ARG A 9 13.11 -14.25 -60.74
C ARG A 9 13.98 -14.31 -59.49
N THR A 10 13.43 -13.94 -58.34
CA THR A 10 14.04 -14.19 -57.02
C THR A 10 13.44 -15.47 -56.44
N SER A 11 14.27 -16.49 -56.25
CA SER A 11 13.94 -17.74 -55.56
C SER A 11 14.11 -17.56 -54.05
N SER A 12 13.02 -17.54 -53.28
CA SER A 12 13.06 -17.66 -51.82
C SER A 12 13.01 -19.15 -51.44
N ALA A 13 14.12 -19.67 -50.90
CA ALA A 13 14.19 -20.99 -50.33
C ALA A 13 13.46 -21.02 -48.98
N ALA A 14 12.49 -21.92 -48.83
CA ALA A 14 11.76 -22.16 -47.59
C ALA A 14 12.68 -22.81 -46.57
N CYS A 15 13.09 -22.05 -45.55
CA CYS A 15 13.73 -22.57 -44.35
C CYS A 15 12.61 -22.94 -43.35
N GLY A 16 12.53 -24.22 -42.97
CA GLY A 16 11.41 -24.77 -42.20
C GLY A 16 11.34 -24.29 -40.73
N PRO A 17 10.18 -24.49 -40.07
CA PRO A 17 9.85 -23.94 -38.75
C PRO A 17 10.71 -24.44 -37.57
N VAL A 18 11.56 -25.44 -37.79
CA VAL A 18 12.40 -26.04 -36.76
C VAL A 18 13.61 -25.16 -36.43
N THR A 19 14.16 -24.43 -37.41
CA THR A 19 15.33 -23.57 -37.20
C THR A 19 14.98 -22.29 -36.44
N THR A 20 13.77 -21.77 -36.64
CA THR A 20 13.25 -20.60 -35.90
C THR A 20 13.01 -20.91 -34.42
N ALA A 21 12.55 -22.11 -34.10
CA ALA A 21 12.34 -22.53 -32.70
C ALA A 21 13.68 -22.68 -31.95
N LEU A 22 14.71 -23.27 -32.58
CA LEU A 22 16.04 -23.41 -31.98
C LEU A 22 16.73 -22.07 -31.74
N LEU A 23 16.58 -21.11 -32.66
CA LEU A 23 17.10 -19.75 -32.48
C LEU A 23 16.40 -19.01 -31.34
N ALA A 24 15.08 -19.17 -31.19
CA ALA A 24 14.33 -18.57 -30.09
C ALA A 24 14.76 -19.14 -28.72
N VAL A 25 14.95 -20.46 -28.61
CA VAL A 25 15.41 -21.10 -27.36
C VAL A 25 16.84 -20.65 -27.01
N ALA A 26 17.74 -20.58 -27.99
CA ALA A 26 19.09 -20.09 -27.78
C ALA A 26 19.13 -18.62 -27.32
N TYR A 27 18.22 -17.79 -27.84
CA TYR A 27 18.12 -16.37 -27.47
C TYR A 27 17.56 -16.17 -26.05
N VAL A 28 16.58 -16.98 -25.64
CA VAL A 28 16.05 -16.94 -24.26
C VAL A 28 17.10 -17.45 -23.26
N ALA A 29 17.87 -18.47 -23.62
CA ALA A 29 18.95 -18.98 -22.78
C ALA A 29 20.07 -17.94 -22.56
N THR A 30 20.46 -17.19 -23.59
CA THR A 30 21.46 -16.13 -23.45
C THR A 30 20.97 -14.95 -22.61
N ILE A 31 19.69 -14.57 -22.72
CA ILE A 31 19.09 -13.55 -21.85
C ILE A 31 19.07 -14.02 -20.39
N LEU A 32 18.72 -15.28 -20.12
CA LEU A 32 18.73 -15.84 -18.76
C LEU A 32 20.13 -15.83 -18.15
N VAL A 33 21.16 -16.19 -18.91
CA VAL A 33 22.57 -16.14 -18.45
C VAL A 33 23.01 -14.70 -18.16
N LEU A 34 22.59 -13.72 -18.97
CA LEU A 34 22.86 -12.30 -18.73
C LEU A 34 22.12 -11.75 -17.49
N CYS A 35 20.89 -12.21 -17.24
CA CYS A 35 20.12 -11.79 -16.06
C CYS A 35 20.70 -12.37 -14.76
N VAL A 36 21.15 -13.63 -14.76
CA VAL A 36 21.74 -14.27 -13.58
C VAL A 36 23.12 -13.68 -13.25
N SER A 37 23.92 -13.32 -14.27
CA SER A 37 25.22 -12.66 -14.04
C SER A 37 25.09 -11.21 -13.55
N SER A 38 23.93 -10.58 -13.73
CA SER A 38 23.65 -9.22 -13.23
C SER A 38 23.16 -9.20 -11.77
N PHE A 39 22.82 -10.35 -11.19
CA PHE A 39 22.36 -10.49 -9.80
C PHE A 39 23.54 -10.74 -8.85
N GLN A 40 24.57 -9.89 -8.92
CA GLN A 40 25.67 -9.91 -7.96
C GLN A 40 25.23 -9.15 -6.70
N ILE A 41 24.72 -9.91 -5.73
CA ILE A 41 24.33 -9.43 -4.40
C ILE A 41 25.57 -8.78 -3.75
N GLN A 42 25.57 -7.45 -3.64
CA GLN A 42 26.56 -6.74 -2.84
C GLN A 42 26.34 -7.10 -1.35
N PRO A 43 27.37 -7.60 -0.64
CA PRO A 43 27.25 -7.82 0.79
C PRO A 43 27.13 -6.46 1.49
N LEU A 44 26.00 -6.26 2.19
CA LEU A 44 25.79 -5.16 3.11
C LEU A 44 26.87 -5.19 4.20
N SER A 45 27.91 -4.38 4.03
CA SER A 45 28.91 -4.15 5.05
C SER A 45 28.33 -3.26 6.14
N ALA A 46 28.23 -3.82 7.33
CA ALA A 46 27.87 -3.12 8.54
C ALA A 46 29.01 -2.16 8.92
N GLY A 47 28.68 -0.88 9.13
CA GLY A 47 29.49 0.03 9.93
C GLY A 47 29.49 1.46 9.44
N THR A 48 28.85 2.36 10.18
CA THR A 48 29.55 3.50 10.77
C THR A 48 28.72 4.16 11.87
N LYS A 49 29.42 4.48 12.95
CA LYS A 49 28.97 5.19 14.15
C LYS A 49 28.53 6.60 13.78
N SER A 50 27.32 7.01 14.15
CA SER A 50 26.97 8.44 14.21
C SER A 50 27.12 8.95 15.64
N LYS A 51 28.02 9.92 15.82
CA LYS A 51 28.12 10.75 17.03
C LYS A 51 27.15 11.91 16.82
N SER A 52 26.16 12.05 17.70
CA SER A 52 25.28 13.21 17.74
C SER A 52 26.00 14.38 18.39
N SER A 53 26.45 15.35 17.58
CA SER A 53 26.72 16.71 18.05
C SER A 53 25.54 17.59 17.64
N SER A 54 24.64 17.79 18.60
CA SER A 54 23.61 18.84 18.57
C SER A 54 24.32 20.18 18.76
N ALA A 55 24.35 21.02 17.73
CA ALA A 55 24.71 22.42 17.83
C ALA A 55 23.66 23.24 17.07
N TYR A 56 22.93 24.01 17.88
CA TYR A 56 21.99 25.07 17.54
C TYR A 56 22.44 25.88 16.30
N ASN A 57 21.53 26.06 15.34
CA ASN A 57 21.62 27.19 14.42
C ASN A 57 20.25 27.84 14.23
N ASN A 58 20.09 28.95 14.96
CA ASN A 58 19.09 29.98 14.70
C ASN A 58 19.30 30.54 13.29
N ARG A 59 18.30 30.39 12.42
CA ARG A 59 18.21 31.23 11.21
C ARG A 59 16.78 31.69 10.98
N SER A 60 16.47 32.78 11.67
CA SER A 60 15.39 33.68 11.31
C SER A 60 15.66 34.25 9.91
N ARG A 61 14.84 33.86 8.93
CA ARG A 61 14.71 34.59 7.66
C ARG A 61 13.25 34.99 7.48
N ARG A 62 12.95 36.10 8.16
CA ARG A 62 12.12 37.22 7.72
C ARG A 62 11.96 37.26 6.18
N ASN A 63 10.75 37.04 5.70
CA ASN A 63 10.32 37.48 4.37
C ASN A 63 9.09 38.37 4.59
N GLU A 64 9.37 39.66 4.75
CA GLU A 64 8.40 40.74 4.68
C GLU A 64 8.16 41.05 3.20
N ASN A 65 7.00 40.68 2.66
CA ASN A 65 6.46 41.30 1.45
C ASN A 65 5.15 41.98 1.82
N THR A 66 5.30 43.22 2.28
CA THR A 66 4.28 44.22 2.55
C THR A 66 3.83 44.85 1.25
N THR A 67 2.69 44.41 0.69
CA THR A 67 1.92 45.21 -0.26
C THR A 67 1.06 46.21 0.51
N THR A 68 1.59 47.42 0.63
CA THR A 68 0.90 48.61 1.14
C THR A 68 -0.13 49.08 0.13
N ASN A 69 -1.39 48.69 0.28
CA ASN A 69 -2.50 49.30 -0.45
C ASN A 69 -2.98 50.54 0.32
N ARG A 70 -2.67 51.72 -0.22
CA ARG A 70 -3.01 53.03 0.33
C ARG A 70 -4.51 53.29 0.20
N ASN A 71 -5.18 53.35 1.35
CA ASN A 71 -6.42 54.08 1.53
C ASN A 71 -6.19 55.58 1.26
N ARG A 72 -6.96 56.15 0.32
CA ARG A 72 -7.24 57.59 0.24
C ARG A 72 -8.76 57.79 0.21
N GLY A 73 -9.27 58.36 1.31
CA GLY A 73 -10.27 59.44 1.31
C GLY A 73 -11.75 59.11 1.08
N PRO A 74 -12.64 59.53 2.00
CA PRO A 74 -14.07 59.68 1.74
C PRO A 74 -14.38 61.13 1.34
N THR A 75 -14.98 61.34 0.16
CA THR A 75 -15.64 62.61 -0.16
C THR A 75 -17.03 62.36 -0.74
N ARG A 76 -17.98 62.57 0.14
CA ARG A 76 -19.35 63.05 -0.05
C ARG A 76 -19.44 64.12 -1.15
N SER A 77 -20.29 63.91 -2.16
CA SER A 77 -21.16 64.95 -2.72
C SER A 77 -22.19 64.32 -3.66
N MET A 78 -23.46 64.60 -3.39
CA MET A 78 -24.54 64.57 -4.37
C MET A 78 -24.18 65.46 -5.57
N ILE A 79 -24.54 65.04 -6.78
CA ILE A 79 -24.98 65.91 -7.89
C ILE A 79 -25.66 65.00 -8.94
N GLU A 80 -26.83 65.45 -9.37
CA GLU A 80 -27.67 64.90 -10.42
C GLU A 80 -26.98 64.87 -11.80
N GLY A 81 -27.44 63.93 -12.62
CA GLY A 81 -27.69 64.15 -14.05
C GLY A 81 -26.50 64.48 -14.95
N LYS A 82 -26.06 63.50 -15.74
CA LYS A 82 -25.99 63.63 -17.20
C LYS A 82 -25.64 62.30 -17.86
N GLN A 83 -26.38 62.02 -18.93
CA GLN A 83 -26.03 61.08 -19.97
C GLN A 83 -24.64 61.43 -20.53
N SER A 84 -23.76 60.44 -20.56
CA SER A 84 -22.67 60.37 -21.52
C SER A 84 -22.39 58.90 -21.81
N THR A 85 -22.88 58.48 -22.97
CA THR A 85 -22.30 57.43 -23.80
C THR A 85 -20.83 57.73 -24.08
N ASP A 86 -20.09 56.69 -24.46
CA ASP A 86 -18.72 56.74 -24.98
C ASP A 86 -17.61 56.82 -23.92
N THR A 87 -17.14 55.65 -23.51
CA THR A 87 -15.80 55.12 -23.85
C THR A 87 -15.59 53.85 -23.02
N ASN A 88 -15.80 52.68 -23.61
CA ASN A 88 -15.49 51.40 -22.97
C ASN A 88 -15.06 50.37 -24.04
N ASP A 89 -14.05 50.73 -24.83
CA ASP A 89 -13.53 49.91 -25.92
C ASP A 89 -12.04 49.52 -25.71
N GLN A 90 -11.66 49.30 -24.44
CA GLN A 90 -10.36 48.74 -24.06
C GLN A 90 -10.47 47.52 -23.13
N GLY A 91 -11.68 46.99 -22.93
CA GLY A 91 -11.95 45.83 -22.07
C GLY A 91 -12.08 44.48 -22.79
N ASP A 92 -12.09 44.48 -24.13
CA ASP A 92 -12.46 43.29 -24.91
C ASP A 92 -11.27 42.41 -25.35
N GLU A 93 -10.05 42.93 -25.41
CA GLU A 93 -8.86 42.09 -25.71
C GLU A 93 -8.53 41.12 -24.56
N GLN A 94 -8.62 41.56 -23.29
CA GLN A 94 -8.37 40.67 -22.14
C GLN A 94 -9.45 39.57 -21.97
N LYS A 95 -10.66 39.75 -22.52
CA LYS A 95 -11.69 38.70 -22.52
C LYS A 95 -11.44 37.64 -23.60
N ARG A 96 -10.86 38.02 -24.74
CA ARG A 96 -10.54 37.09 -25.84
C ARG A 96 -9.40 36.14 -25.47
N ASP A 97 -8.35 36.64 -24.83
CA ASP A 97 -7.22 35.80 -24.39
C ASP A 97 -7.61 34.79 -23.30
N LYS A 98 -8.54 35.17 -22.40
CA LYS A 98 -9.09 34.23 -21.40
C LYS A 98 -9.94 33.13 -22.03
N GLY A 99 -10.57 33.38 -23.18
CA GLY A 99 -11.34 32.38 -23.94
C GLY A 99 -10.44 31.33 -24.59
N LEU A 100 -9.35 31.76 -25.22
CA LEU A 100 -8.38 30.87 -25.88
C LEU A 100 -7.65 29.95 -24.88
N LEU A 101 -7.16 30.51 -23.77
CA LEU A 101 -6.54 29.72 -22.69
C LEU A 101 -7.50 28.70 -22.06
N ARG A 102 -8.81 28.99 -22.06
CA ARG A 102 -9.85 28.07 -21.56
C ARG A 102 -10.13 26.94 -22.56
N GLN A 103 -10.10 27.22 -23.86
CA GLN A 103 -10.25 26.21 -24.92
C GLN A 103 -9.05 25.26 -25.02
N GLU A 104 -7.82 25.76 -24.86
CA GLU A 104 -6.64 24.89 -24.89
C GLU A 104 -6.58 23.96 -23.66
N LYS A 105 -6.86 24.49 -22.46
CA LYS A 105 -6.90 23.67 -21.24
C LYS A 105 -8.02 22.64 -21.24
N SER A 106 -9.19 22.97 -21.81
CA SER A 106 -10.28 22.01 -21.93
C SER A 106 -9.94 20.88 -22.90
N SER A 107 -9.10 21.12 -23.92
CA SER A 107 -8.65 20.08 -24.84
C SER A 107 -7.78 19.01 -24.15
N GLY A 108 -6.91 19.42 -23.22
CA GLY A 108 -6.07 18.51 -22.44
C GLY A 108 -6.88 17.64 -21.49
N LEU A 109 -7.78 18.26 -20.70
CA LEU A 109 -8.68 17.54 -19.79
C LEU A 109 -9.61 16.59 -20.55
N LEU A 110 -10.15 17.01 -21.69
CA LEU A 110 -10.98 16.17 -22.54
C LEU A 110 -10.22 14.92 -23.03
N ARG A 111 -8.95 15.08 -23.44
CA ARG A 111 -8.11 13.94 -23.86
C ARG A 111 -7.83 13.00 -22.70
N LEU A 112 -7.51 13.52 -21.52
CA LEU A 112 -7.29 12.71 -20.31
C LEU A 112 -8.54 11.97 -19.89
N ALA A 113 -9.71 12.62 -19.93
CA ALA A 113 -10.99 11.97 -19.62
C ALA A 113 -11.29 10.84 -20.61
N LYS A 114 -11.05 11.04 -21.92
CA LYS A 114 -11.19 9.97 -22.92
C LYS A 114 -10.23 8.80 -22.67
N LEU A 115 -8.97 9.07 -22.32
CA LEU A 115 -8.01 8.02 -21.97
C LEU A 115 -8.43 7.28 -20.70
N SER A 116 -8.95 7.99 -19.69
CA SER A 116 -9.49 7.38 -18.47
C SER A 116 -10.69 6.48 -18.75
N LEU A 117 -11.56 6.83 -19.71
CA LEU A 117 -12.65 5.97 -20.14
C LEU A 117 -12.17 4.71 -20.86
N GLN A 118 -11.15 4.84 -21.71
CA GLN A 118 -10.53 3.68 -22.37
C GLN A 118 -9.85 2.75 -21.35
N ASP A 119 -9.15 3.30 -20.36
CA ASP A 119 -8.55 2.53 -19.27
C ASP A 119 -9.63 1.85 -18.43
N TYR A 120 -10.74 2.53 -18.13
CA TYR A 120 -11.90 1.91 -17.48
C TYR A 120 -12.47 0.72 -18.27
N GLU A 121 -12.75 0.91 -19.56
CA GLU A 121 -13.27 -0.15 -20.43
C GLU A 121 -12.32 -1.35 -20.47
N TRP A 122 -11.02 -1.10 -20.55
CA TRP A 122 -9.99 -2.14 -20.51
C TRP A 122 -9.97 -2.89 -19.17
N ARG A 123 -9.98 -2.18 -18.03
CA ARG A 123 -9.97 -2.81 -16.70
C ARG A 123 -11.24 -3.62 -16.46
N VAL A 124 -12.41 -3.04 -16.76
CA VAL A 124 -13.69 -3.74 -16.61
C VAL A 124 -13.77 -4.95 -17.52
N GLY A 125 -13.26 -4.87 -18.75
CA GLY A 125 -13.12 -6.01 -19.64
C GLY A 125 -12.27 -7.11 -19.01
N LEU A 126 -11.08 -6.77 -18.53
CA LEU A 126 -10.17 -7.73 -17.89
C LEU A 126 -10.75 -8.36 -16.61
N PHE A 127 -11.54 -7.61 -15.83
CA PHE A 127 -12.26 -8.16 -14.68
C PHE A 127 -13.36 -9.14 -15.11
N LYS A 128 -14.16 -8.80 -16.11
CA LYS A 128 -15.22 -9.67 -16.64
C LYS A 128 -14.67 -10.94 -17.26
N ASP A 129 -13.59 -10.83 -18.03
CA ASP A 129 -12.92 -11.98 -18.66
C ASP A 129 -12.40 -12.93 -17.58
N ARG A 130 -11.70 -12.41 -16.56
CA ARG A 130 -11.23 -13.22 -15.44
C ARG A 130 -12.35 -13.82 -14.60
N GLU A 131 -13.46 -13.13 -14.44
CA GLU A 131 -14.63 -13.65 -13.71
C GLU A 131 -15.36 -14.73 -14.53
N ALA A 132 -15.41 -14.59 -15.85
CA ALA A 132 -15.96 -15.59 -16.76
C ALA A 132 -15.09 -16.85 -16.78
N ASP A 133 -13.77 -16.71 -16.93
CA ASP A 133 -12.82 -17.82 -16.86
C ASP A 133 -12.96 -18.56 -15.53
N ARG A 134 -13.06 -17.82 -14.42
CA ARG A 134 -13.30 -18.39 -13.08
C ARG A 134 -14.63 -19.17 -12.99
N LYS A 135 -15.73 -18.62 -13.51
CA LYS A 135 -17.03 -19.31 -13.53
C LYS A 135 -17.00 -20.57 -14.36
N VAL A 136 -16.26 -20.56 -15.47
CA VAL A 136 -16.03 -21.74 -16.32
C VAL A 136 -15.23 -22.80 -15.55
N GLU A 137 -14.11 -22.42 -14.93
CA GLU A 137 -13.30 -23.33 -14.10
C GLU A 137 -14.11 -23.93 -12.95
N GLU A 138 -14.90 -23.12 -12.24
CA GLU A 138 -15.75 -23.59 -11.15
C GLU A 138 -16.84 -24.55 -11.66
N SER A 139 -17.45 -24.25 -12.81
CA SER A 139 -18.43 -25.14 -13.44
C SER A 139 -17.82 -26.46 -13.89
N LEU A 140 -16.60 -26.44 -14.43
CA LEU A 140 -15.84 -27.63 -14.83
C LEU A 140 -15.49 -28.48 -13.60
N ALA A 141 -14.99 -27.88 -12.52
CA ALA A 141 -14.69 -28.58 -11.28
C ALA A 141 -15.93 -29.30 -10.74
N ARG A 142 -17.07 -28.60 -10.66
CA ARG A 142 -18.36 -29.18 -10.25
C ARG A 142 -18.81 -30.34 -11.13
N MET A 143 -18.61 -30.27 -12.45
CA MET A 143 -18.96 -31.35 -13.37
C MET A 143 -18.06 -32.58 -13.23
N MET A 144 -16.79 -32.40 -12.86
CA MET A 144 -15.86 -33.50 -12.59
C MET A 144 -16.07 -34.12 -11.19
N GLY A 145 -16.89 -33.50 -10.34
CA GLY A 145 -17.08 -33.91 -8.95
C GLY A 145 -15.94 -33.45 -8.03
N ASP A 146 -15.06 -32.58 -8.53
CA ASP A 146 -13.95 -32.01 -7.78
C ASP A 146 -14.38 -30.70 -7.12
N GLU A 147 -13.90 -30.44 -5.90
CA GLU A 147 -14.02 -29.11 -5.30
C GLU A 147 -13.12 -28.13 -6.08
N ALA A 148 -13.63 -26.93 -6.36
CA ALA A 148 -12.85 -25.90 -7.06
C ALA A 148 -11.55 -25.65 -6.29
N SER A 149 -10.44 -26.04 -6.90
CA SER A 149 -9.21 -26.30 -6.17
C SER A 149 -8.41 -25.02 -5.86
N TYR A 150 -8.86 -23.88 -6.42
CA TYR A 150 -8.55 -22.54 -5.91
C TYR A 150 -9.81 -21.68 -5.79
N VAL A 151 -10.29 -21.49 -4.56
CA VAL A 151 -11.28 -20.46 -4.23
C VAL A 151 -10.51 -19.22 -3.75
N ARG A 152 -10.69 -18.07 -4.41
CA ARG A 152 -10.12 -16.82 -3.86
C ARG A 152 -10.75 -16.57 -2.49
N PRO A 153 -10.03 -15.97 -1.56
CA PRO A 153 -10.52 -15.78 -0.21
C PRO A 153 -11.84 -15.00 -0.13
N MET A 154 -12.02 -14.01 -1.00
CA MET A 154 -13.27 -13.25 -1.12
C MET A 154 -14.45 -14.06 -1.69
N ASP A 155 -14.19 -15.16 -2.39
CA ASP A 155 -15.19 -16.02 -3.04
C ASP A 155 -15.59 -17.22 -2.16
N ALA A 156 -14.97 -17.37 -0.99
CA ALA A 156 -15.38 -18.36 -0.02
C ALA A 156 -16.84 -18.12 0.41
N SER A 157 -17.56 -19.18 0.75
CA SER A 157 -18.94 -19.03 1.21
C SER A 157 -19.00 -18.14 2.44
N GLU A 158 -20.11 -17.44 2.68
CA GLU A 158 -20.24 -16.49 3.79
C GLU A 158 -19.97 -17.13 5.16
N ASN A 159 -20.13 -18.46 5.26
CA ASN A 159 -19.85 -19.23 6.46
C ASN A 159 -18.37 -19.64 6.61
N SER A 160 -17.57 -19.59 5.54
CA SER A 160 -16.15 -19.96 5.53
C SER A 160 -15.21 -18.80 5.19
N ILE A 161 -15.75 -17.62 4.91
CA ILE A 161 -14.96 -16.42 4.63
C ILE A 161 -14.20 -15.99 5.89
N GLY A 162 -12.87 -16.09 5.84
CA GLY A 162 -12.01 -15.60 6.90
C GLY A 162 -12.00 -14.07 6.98
N PRO A 163 -11.43 -13.48 8.05
CA PRO A 163 -11.32 -12.02 8.19
C PRO A 163 -10.56 -11.37 7.02
N LEU A 164 -9.57 -12.06 6.45
CA LEU A 164 -8.86 -11.59 5.27
C LEU A 164 -9.71 -11.64 4.00
N GLY A 165 -10.60 -12.63 3.88
CA GLY A 165 -11.55 -12.71 2.76
C GLY A 165 -12.58 -11.57 2.82
N LEU A 166 -13.07 -11.23 4.02
CA LEU A 166 -13.96 -10.08 4.22
C LEU A 166 -13.26 -8.77 3.83
N TRP A 167 -12.01 -8.59 4.29
CA TRP A 167 -11.25 -7.38 3.98
C TRP A 167 -10.91 -7.27 2.48
N GLU A 168 -10.55 -8.39 1.83
CA GLU A 168 -10.35 -8.43 0.39
C GLU A 168 -11.64 -8.09 -0.36
N LYS A 169 -12.77 -8.69 0.03
CA LYS A 169 -14.09 -8.41 -0.55
C LYS A 169 -14.45 -6.92 -0.42
N GLU A 170 -14.39 -6.37 0.78
CA GLU A 170 -14.68 -4.94 1.03
C GLU A 170 -13.74 -4.02 0.25
N SER A 171 -12.45 -4.36 0.19
CA SER A 171 -11.46 -3.56 -0.54
C SER A 171 -11.68 -3.61 -2.05
N VAL A 172 -11.98 -4.78 -2.60
CA VAL A 172 -12.26 -4.96 -4.03
C VAL A 172 -13.56 -4.28 -4.42
N GLU A 173 -14.62 -4.44 -3.63
CA GLU A 173 -15.89 -3.74 -3.83
C GLU A 173 -15.70 -2.22 -3.77
N TRP A 174 -14.96 -1.72 -2.78
CA TRP A 174 -14.65 -0.30 -2.67
C TRP A 174 -13.86 0.21 -3.89
N LEU A 175 -12.82 -0.52 -4.32
CA LEU A 175 -12.03 -0.16 -5.51
C LEU A 175 -12.87 -0.18 -6.79
N GLN A 176 -13.76 -1.17 -6.94
CA GLN A 176 -14.67 -1.26 -8.07
C GLN A 176 -15.61 -0.05 -8.11
N GLN A 177 -16.19 0.33 -6.95
CA GLN A 177 -17.02 1.52 -6.82
C GLN A 177 -16.25 2.81 -7.17
N VAL A 178 -14.99 2.94 -6.73
CA VAL A 178 -14.11 4.07 -7.09
C VAL A 178 -13.88 4.14 -8.60
N ILE A 179 -13.59 2.99 -9.23
CA ILE A 179 -13.35 2.89 -10.68
C ILE A 179 -14.62 3.28 -11.47
N ASP A 180 -15.78 2.79 -11.04
CA ASP A 180 -17.08 3.12 -11.65
C ASP A 180 -17.46 4.60 -11.45
N GLU A 181 -17.12 5.18 -10.30
CA GLU A 181 -17.30 6.61 -10.02
C GLU A 181 -16.40 7.49 -10.88
N GLU A 182 -15.10 7.18 -10.98
CA GLU A 182 -14.18 7.93 -11.86
C GLU A 182 -14.56 7.80 -13.33
N ALA A 183 -15.09 6.65 -13.75
CA ALA A 183 -15.64 6.50 -15.09
C ALA A 183 -16.87 7.38 -15.32
N ARG A 184 -17.81 7.44 -14.36
CA ARG A 184 -18.96 8.36 -14.42
C ARG A 184 -18.49 9.81 -14.53
N ARG A 185 -17.53 10.21 -13.70
CA ARG A 185 -16.92 11.55 -13.72
C ARG A 185 -16.23 11.85 -15.06
N ALA A 186 -15.47 10.90 -15.61
CA ALA A 186 -14.82 11.07 -16.90
C ALA A 186 -15.84 11.22 -18.05
N ARG A 187 -16.95 10.47 -18.03
CA ARG A 187 -18.07 10.67 -18.98
C ARG A 187 -18.64 12.08 -18.86
N GLU A 188 -18.80 12.58 -17.64
CA GLU A 188 -19.33 13.92 -17.40
C GLU A 188 -18.38 15.02 -17.87
N ILE A 189 -17.06 14.87 -17.64
CA ILE A 189 -16.05 15.78 -18.19
C ILE A 189 -16.09 15.79 -19.73
N VAL A 190 -16.24 14.62 -20.35
CA VAL A 190 -16.38 14.51 -21.82
C VAL A 190 -17.67 15.17 -22.30
N ARG A 191 -18.80 14.93 -21.61
CA ARG A 191 -20.12 15.51 -21.92
C ARG A 191 -20.10 17.04 -21.85
N LEU A 192 -19.44 17.59 -20.84
CA LEU A 192 -19.31 19.04 -20.64
C LEU A 192 -18.19 19.68 -21.47
N GLY A 193 -17.56 18.94 -22.39
CA GLY A 193 -16.55 19.48 -23.30
C GLY A 193 -15.19 19.78 -22.64
N GLY A 194 -14.81 19.03 -21.62
CA GLY A 194 -13.52 19.16 -20.92
C GLY A 194 -13.55 20.11 -19.72
N ILE A 195 -14.73 20.45 -19.19
CA ILE A 195 -14.85 21.18 -17.92
C ILE A 195 -14.53 20.22 -16.78
N LEU A 196 -13.67 20.67 -15.85
CA LEU A 196 -13.35 19.90 -14.66
C LEU A 196 -14.60 19.70 -13.79
N VAL A 197 -14.95 18.44 -13.54
CA VAL A 197 -16.01 18.03 -12.64
C VAL A 197 -15.37 17.49 -11.36
N ARG A 198 -15.89 17.87 -10.19
CA ARG A 198 -15.45 17.31 -8.90
C ARG A 198 -16.15 15.97 -8.66
N PRO A 199 -15.54 15.00 -7.96
CA PRO A 199 -16.20 13.75 -7.58
C PRO A 199 -17.60 13.94 -6.98
N MET A 200 -17.77 14.88 -6.05
CA MET A 200 -19.08 15.19 -5.43
C MET A 200 -20.12 15.77 -6.40
N ASP A 201 -19.69 16.34 -7.53
CA ASP A 201 -20.55 16.95 -8.55
C ASP A 201 -20.82 16.01 -9.74
N ALA A 202 -20.22 14.81 -9.76
CA ALA A 202 -20.34 13.86 -10.87
C ALA A 202 -21.68 13.10 -10.89
N THR A 203 -22.59 13.37 -9.97
CA THR A 203 -23.88 12.69 -9.88
C THR A 203 -24.85 13.20 -10.96
N THR A 204 -25.48 12.24 -11.64
CA THR A 204 -26.30 12.49 -12.85
C THR A 204 -27.65 13.16 -12.55
N GLY A 205 -28.01 13.37 -11.28
CA GLY A 205 -29.32 13.86 -10.87
C GLY A 205 -29.24 14.94 -9.77
N PRO A 206 -29.94 16.08 -9.91
CA PRO A 206 -30.06 17.05 -8.82
C PRO A 206 -30.88 16.42 -7.68
N GLY A 207 -30.20 16.11 -6.56
CA GLY A 207 -30.84 15.67 -5.30
C GLY A 207 -30.67 14.20 -4.92
N GLN A 208 -30.06 13.36 -5.76
CA GLN A 208 -29.75 11.97 -5.40
C GLN A 208 -28.41 11.89 -4.68
N ILE A 209 -28.46 12.06 -3.36
CA ILE A 209 -27.29 11.90 -2.48
C ILE A 209 -26.83 10.43 -2.41
N GLU A 210 -27.75 9.49 -2.66
CA GLU A 210 -27.50 8.05 -2.56
C GLU A 210 -26.57 7.53 -3.68
N ASP A 211 -26.45 8.28 -4.78
CA ASP A 211 -25.64 7.87 -5.93
C ASP A 211 -24.17 8.32 -5.86
N LEU A 212 -23.78 9.04 -4.79
CA LEU A 212 -22.38 9.44 -4.58
C LEU A 212 -21.54 8.19 -4.34
N GLY A 213 -20.51 8.02 -5.16
CA GLY A 213 -19.53 6.96 -4.92
C GLY A 213 -18.63 7.29 -3.71
N PRO A 214 -17.75 6.35 -3.34
CA PRO A 214 -16.87 6.51 -2.18
C PRO A 214 -16.01 7.78 -2.22
N LEU A 215 -15.51 8.20 -3.38
CA LEU A 215 -14.70 9.41 -3.50
C LEU A 215 -15.54 10.66 -3.28
N GLY A 216 -16.74 10.72 -3.85
CA GLY A 216 -17.69 11.80 -3.65
C GLY A 216 -18.13 11.92 -2.19
N VAL A 217 -18.31 10.79 -1.50
CA VAL A 217 -18.62 10.77 -0.06
C VAL A 217 -17.45 11.34 0.76
N ILE A 218 -16.21 10.94 0.46
CA ILE A 218 -15.02 11.45 1.16
C ILE A 218 -14.83 12.95 0.88
N GLU A 219 -14.90 13.36 -0.38
CA GLU A 219 -14.78 14.77 -0.77
C GLU A 219 -15.86 15.60 -0.08
N ARG A 220 -17.11 15.14 -0.10
CA ARG A 220 -18.22 15.82 0.58
C ARG A 220 -17.96 15.95 2.07
N ARG A 221 -17.52 14.90 2.77
CA ARG A 221 -17.17 14.98 4.20
C ARG A 221 -16.07 16.01 4.47
N VAL A 222 -15.05 16.06 3.61
CA VAL A 222 -13.96 17.03 3.74
C VAL A 222 -14.45 18.46 3.45
N VAL A 223 -15.27 18.65 2.41
CA VAL A 223 -15.85 19.94 2.05
C VAL A 223 -16.79 20.42 3.16
N ASP A 224 -17.70 19.57 3.64
CA ASP A 224 -18.61 19.84 4.75
C ASP A 224 -17.82 20.20 6.02
N PHE A 225 -16.72 19.49 6.31
CA PHE A 225 -15.83 19.81 7.42
C PHE A 225 -15.19 21.20 7.25
N VAL A 226 -14.62 21.52 6.09
CA VAL A 226 -14.01 22.83 5.81
C VAL A 226 -15.06 23.94 5.83
N ASP A 227 -16.25 23.70 5.31
CA ASP A 227 -17.33 24.67 5.31
C ASP A 227 -17.90 24.87 6.72
N SER A 228 -17.96 23.83 7.57
CA SER A 228 -18.29 23.97 8.99
C SER A 228 -17.27 24.86 9.73
N ILE A 229 -15.97 24.74 9.39
CA ILE A 229 -14.93 25.64 9.91
C ILE A 229 -15.23 27.06 9.43
N ARG A 230 -15.41 27.28 8.13
CA ARG A 230 -15.68 28.62 7.56
C ARG A 230 -16.94 29.25 8.15
N GLN A 231 -18.00 28.49 8.35
CA GLN A 231 -19.25 28.98 8.96
C GLN A 231 -19.01 29.38 10.41
N SER A 232 -18.35 28.53 11.21
CA SER A 232 -18.02 28.86 12.60
C SER A 232 -17.08 30.07 12.73
N GLU A 233 -16.16 30.25 11.79
CA GLU A 233 -15.27 31.41 11.72
C GLU A 233 -16.04 32.69 11.36
N ARG A 234 -17.02 32.60 10.44
CA ARG A 234 -17.93 33.71 10.14
C ARG A 234 -18.78 34.08 11.35
N GLU A 235 -19.29 33.09 12.08
CA GLU A 235 -20.08 33.32 13.30
C GLU A 235 -19.22 33.92 14.41
N ARG A 236 -17.99 33.45 14.61
CA ARG A 236 -17.01 34.05 15.52
C ARG A 236 -16.71 35.50 15.16
N SER A 237 -16.48 35.77 13.87
CA SER A 237 -16.24 37.14 13.38
C SER A 237 -17.44 38.05 13.61
N LYS A 238 -18.67 37.53 13.49
CA LYS A 238 -19.90 38.28 13.76
C LYS A 238 -20.10 38.55 15.25
N SER A 239 -19.77 37.58 16.11
CA SER A 239 -19.89 37.72 17.57
C SER A 239 -18.75 38.51 18.21
N MET A 240 -17.72 38.90 17.44
CA MET A 240 -16.51 39.59 17.91
C MET A 240 -15.78 38.83 19.02
N VAL A 241 -15.92 37.50 19.04
CA VAL A 241 -15.27 36.63 20.03
C VAL A 241 -13.85 36.33 19.56
N LEU A 242 -12.86 36.51 20.43
CA LEU A 242 -11.46 36.32 20.07
C LEU A 242 -11.10 34.84 19.86
N ARG A 243 -11.65 33.92 20.69
CA ARG A 243 -11.26 32.51 20.69
C ARG A 243 -12.37 31.60 20.15
N PRO A 244 -12.05 30.62 19.29
CA PRO A 244 -13.01 29.63 18.78
C PRO A 244 -13.87 28.95 19.86
N LYS A 245 -13.29 28.57 21.00
CA LYS A 245 -14.06 27.90 22.08
C LYS A 245 -15.12 28.76 22.76
N ASP A 246 -14.97 30.08 22.71
CA ASP A 246 -15.85 31.02 23.41
C ASP A 246 -17.13 31.31 22.59
N VAL A 247 -17.24 30.75 21.37
CA VAL A 247 -18.49 30.75 20.58
C VAL A 247 -19.53 29.85 21.26
N GLU A 248 -20.79 30.25 21.18
CA GLU A 248 -21.96 29.50 21.66
C GLU A 248 -21.93 28.05 21.15
N ALA A 249 -22.30 27.07 21.98
CA ALA A 249 -22.17 25.65 21.66
C ALA A 249 -22.93 25.22 20.39
N SER A 250 -24.07 25.86 20.08
CA SER A 250 -24.86 25.60 18.88
C SER A 250 -24.20 26.07 17.57
N LYS A 251 -23.28 27.03 17.68
CA LYS A 251 -22.56 27.72 16.58
C LYS A 251 -21.07 27.36 16.55
N ARG A 252 -20.67 26.47 17.45
CA ARG A 252 -19.28 26.08 17.62
C ARG A 252 -18.92 25.08 16.54
N GLY A 253 -17.99 25.46 15.68
CA GLY A 253 -17.43 24.54 14.69
C GLY A 253 -16.46 23.53 15.30
N PRO A 254 -15.92 22.62 14.48
CA PRO A 254 -15.02 21.56 14.95
C PRO A 254 -13.73 22.10 15.60
N LEU A 255 -13.23 23.26 15.13
CA LEU A 255 -12.05 23.90 15.74
C LEU A 255 -12.35 24.42 17.15
N GLY A 256 -13.53 24.99 17.37
CA GLY A 256 -13.95 25.45 18.70
C GLY A 256 -14.19 24.30 19.66
N GLU A 257 -14.75 23.17 19.18
CA GLU A 257 -14.89 21.95 19.98
C GLU A 257 -13.54 21.35 20.35
N ALA A 258 -12.61 21.26 19.39
CA ALA A 258 -11.27 20.76 19.63
C ALA A 258 -10.51 21.64 20.65
N GLU A 259 -10.61 22.97 20.51
CA GLU A 259 -10.02 23.90 21.50
C GLU A 259 -10.70 23.77 22.86
N LEU A 260 -12.03 23.62 22.91
CA LEU A 260 -12.75 23.41 24.17
C LEU A 260 -12.25 22.13 24.84
N ARG A 261 -12.26 20.99 24.15
CA ARG A 261 -11.81 19.69 24.67
C ARG A 261 -10.36 19.76 25.15
N ALA A 262 -9.47 20.37 24.37
CA ALA A 262 -8.09 20.58 24.77
C ALA A 262 -7.99 21.47 26.02
N SER A 263 -8.79 22.53 26.10
CA SER A 263 -8.81 23.42 27.27
C SER A 263 -9.41 22.76 28.52
N GLU A 264 -10.38 21.86 28.36
CA GLU A 264 -10.97 21.06 29.43
C GLU A 264 -9.96 20.05 29.96
N ALA A 265 -9.27 19.33 29.07
CA ALA A 265 -8.18 18.44 29.44
C ALA A 265 -7.07 19.19 30.20
N ILE A 266 -6.67 20.39 29.76
CA ILE A 266 -5.69 21.22 30.48
C ILE A 266 -6.24 21.67 31.83
N ARG A 267 -7.52 22.05 31.93
CA ARG A 267 -8.14 22.43 33.21
C ARG A 267 -8.20 21.25 34.17
N GLU A 268 -8.48 20.06 33.68
CA GLU A 268 -8.48 18.83 34.47
C GLU A 268 -7.08 18.55 35.02
N ILE A 269 -6.06 18.61 34.16
CA ILE A 269 -4.65 18.53 34.55
C ILE A 269 -4.32 19.56 35.65
N LEU A 270 -4.72 20.83 35.47
CA LEU A 270 -4.47 21.90 36.45
C LEU A 270 -5.22 21.68 37.77
N ARG A 271 -6.43 21.09 37.74
CA ARG A 271 -7.19 20.75 38.96
C ARG A 271 -6.49 19.64 39.72
N SER A 272 -6.09 18.57 39.06
CA SER A 272 -5.34 17.47 39.68
C SER A 272 -4.01 17.97 40.24
N GLU A 273 -3.32 18.86 39.52
CA GLU A 273 -2.08 19.50 39.98
C GLU A 273 -2.30 20.40 41.20
N ARG A 274 -3.39 21.16 41.25
CA ARG A 274 -3.73 21.99 42.40
C ARG A 274 -4.00 21.13 43.63
N ILE A 275 -4.75 20.03 43.48
CA ILE A 275 -4.99 19.06 44.55
C ILE A 275 -3.64 18.47 45.03
N ARG A 276 -2.73 18.18 44.10
CA ARG A 276 -1.37 17.72 44.43
C ARG A 276 -0.60 18.68 45.28
N MET A 277 -0.60 19.94 44.90
CA MET A 277 0.09 20.96 45.67
C MET A 277 -0.54 21.14 47.07
N GLN A 278 -1.87 21.03 47.19
CA GLN A 278 -2.56 21.12 48.49
C GLN A 278 -2.21 19.94 49.41
N GLU A 279 -2.25 18.71 48.88
CA GLU A 279 -1.87 17.52 49.64
C GLU A 279 -0.38 17.53 49.99
N SER A 280 0.48 18.04 49.10
CA SER A 280 1.92 18.18 49.37
C SER A 280 2.19 19.14 50.53
N ARG A 281 1.47 20.27 50.57
CA ARG A 281 1.56 21.24 51.68
C ARG A 281 1.05 20.67 53.00
N ARG A 282 0.02 19.82 52.99
CA ARG A 282 -0.54 19.19 54.19
C ARG A 282 0.36 18.11 54.78
N ARG A 283 1.05 17.36 53.92
CA ARG A 283 1.89 16.22 54.31
C ARG A 283 3.36 16.58 54.54
N ASP A 284 3.73 17.85 54.36
CA ASP A 284 5.11 18.35 54.41
C ASP A 284 6.06 17.52 53.51
N GLY A 285 5.61 17.23 52.28
CA GLY A 285 6.35 16.38 51.34
C GLY A 285 5.80 16.44 49.91
N ILE A 286 6.62 16.10 48.92
CA ILE A 286 6.22 16.12 47.50
C ILE A 286 5.33 14.90 47.20
N VAL A 287 4.06 15.14 46.90
CA VAL A 287 3.14 14.09 46.43
C VAL A 287 3.34 13.86 44.93
N ARG A 288 3.40 12.59 44.50
CA ARG A 288 3.59 12.26 43.08
C ARG A 288 2.27 12.38 42.31
N PRO A 289 2.31 12.61 40.98
CA PRO A 289 1.09 12.62 40.17
C PRO A 289 0.23 11.35 40.30
N ILE A 290 0.83 10.16 40.39
CA ILE A 290 0.10 8.88 40.55
C ILE A 290 -0.72 8.77 41.84
N ASP A 291 -0.34 9.48 42.90
CA ASP A 291 -1.02 9.37 44.20
C ASP A 291 -2.34 10.18 44.22
N ILE A 292 -2.70 10.81 43.09
CA ILE A 292 -3.87 11.70 42.95
C ILE A 292 -4.66 11.34 41.70
N PRO A 293 -6.00 11.26 41.78
CA PRO A 293 -6.82 10.98 40.62
C PRO A 293 -6.71 12.12 39.58
N GLY A 294 -6.37 11.76 38.35
CA GLY A 294 -6.28 12.68 37.23
C GLY A 294 -5.54 12.14 36.03
N PRO A 295 -5.63 12.83 34.88
CA PRO A 295 -5.05 12.38 33.61
C PRO A 295 -3.52 12.25 33.68
N LEU A 296 -2.84 13.09 34.48
CA LEU A 296 -1.39 12.95 34.70
C LEU A 296 -1.02 11.74 35.55
N GLY A 297 -1.85 11.39 36.54
CA GLY A 297 -1.64 10.20 37.37
C GLY A 297 -1.87 8.91 36.58
N GLU A 298 -2.89 8.88 35.74
CA GLU A 298 -3.16 7.77 34.80
C GLU A 298 -2.02 7.60 33.79
N LEU A 299 -1.52 8.71 33.22
CA LEU A 299 -0.38 8.69 32.32
C LEU A 299 0.89 8.19 33.02
N GLU A 300 1.20 8.70 34.22
CA GLU A 300 2.34 8.24 35.01
C GLU A 300 2.20 6.76 35.36
N MET A 301 1.00 6.30 35.72
CA MET A 301 0.72 4.90 36.01
C MET A 301 0.95 4.02 34.79
N ALA A 302 0.45 4.41 33.62
CA ALA A 302 0.68 3.68 32.36
C ALA A 302 2.19 3.63 32.01
N VAL A 303 2.91 4.73 32.18
CA VAL A 303 4.36 4.78 31.94
C VAL A 303 5.11 3.93 32.97
N LEU A 304 4.75 4.01 34.26
CA LEU A 304 5.34 3.20 35.32
C LEU A 304 5.08 1.71 35.10
N GLU A 305 3.92 1.34 34.60
CA GLU A 305 3.61 -0.04 34.24
C GLU A 305 4.52 -0.54 33.11
N VAL A 306 4.72 0.27 32.07
CA VAL A 306 5.69 -0.02 30.99
C VAL A 306 7.11 -0.17 31.58
N VAL A 307 7.55 0.77 32.42
CA VAL A 307 8.90 0.73 33.02
C VAL A 307 9.08 -0.48 33.92
N ARG A 308 8.10 -0.79 34.79
CA ARG A 308 8.12 -1.97 35.66
C ARG A 308 8.18 -3.27 34.86
N ALA A 309 7.45 -3.35 33.75
CA ALA A 309 7.52 -4.50 32.86
C ALA A 309 8.89 -4.65 32.19
N GLU A 310 9.52 -3.54 31.79
CA GLU A 310 10.88 -3.55 31.25
C GLU A 310 11.94 -3.91 32.30
N GLU A 311 11.80 -3.46 33.54
CA GLU A 311 12.70 -3.82 34.64
C GLU A 311 12.61 -5.31 34.99
N LYS A 312 11.38 -5.84 35.10
CA LYS A 312 11.17 -7.29 35.29
C LYS A 312 11.82 -8.08 34.17
N ARG A 313 11.69 -7.63 32.92
CA ARG A 313 12.37 -8.27 31.79
C ARG A 313 13.89 -8.23 31.91
N LYS A 314 14.47 -7.11 32.35
CA LYS A 314 15.92 -7.02 32.59
C LYS A 314 16.39 -7.99 33.67
N ILE A 315 15.59 -8.20 34.71
CA ILE A 315 15.88 -9.20 35.77
C ILE A 315 15.79 -10.61 35.17
N GLU A 316 14.73 -10.91 34.42
CA GLU A 316 14.58 -12.20 33.72
C GLU A 316 15.76 -12.51 32.78
N ILE A 317 16.28 -11.51 32.06
CA ILE A 317 17.47 -11.66 31.20
C ILE A 317 18.72 -12.01 32.03
N LYS A 318 18.90 -11.35 33.18
CA LYS A 318 20.03 -11.62 34.08
C LYS A 318 19.93 -13.01 34.72
N GLU A 319 18.75 -13.40 35.18
CA GLU A 319 18.52 -14.72 35.82
C GLU A 319 18.74 -15.87 34.84
N ASN A 320 18.31 -15.71 33.59
CA ASN A 320 18.47 -16.74 32.58
C ASN A 320 19.89 -16.81 31.99
N ASN A 321 20.82 -15.94 32.42
CA ASN A 321 22.17 -15.79 31.84
C ASN A 321 22.17 -15.75 30.30
N SER A 322 21.07 -15.29 29.70
CA SER A 322 20.92 -15.30 28.26
C SER A 322 21.54 -14.03 27.69
N ALA A 323 22.52 -14.17 26.81
CA ALA A 323 23.11 -13.05 26.08
C ALA A 323 22.12 -12.40 25.09
N TYR A 324 20.91 -12.96 24.95
CA TYR A 324 19.91 -12.53 23.98
C TYR A 324 18.89 -11.59 24.60
N LEU A 325 18.68 -10.44 23.94
CA LEU A 325 17.61 -9.51 24.27
C LEU A 325 16.25 -10.20 24.12
N VAL A 326 15.54 -10.41 25.22
CA VAL A 326 14.18 -10.95 25.22
C VAL A 326 13.22 -9.87 24.68
N ARG A 327 12.44 -10.22 23.64
CA ARG A 327 11.40 -9.33 23.08
C ARG A 327 10.25 -9.14 24.08
N PRO A 328 9.54 -7.99 24.06
CA PRO A 328 8.42 -7.72 24.96
C PRO A 328 7.36 -8.81 25.03
N MET A 329 6.95 -9.34 23.89
CA MET A 329 6.00 -10.45 23.82
C MET A 329 6.47 -11.76 24.47
N ASN A 330 7.79 -12.00 24.54
CA ASN A 330 8.38 -13.26 25.00
C ASN A 330 8.80 -13.22 26.48
N ALA A 331 8.58 -12.10 27.17
CA ALA A 331 8.83 -12.01 28.61
C ALA A 331 7.88 -12.92 29.38
N LYS A 332 8.35 -13.48 30.51
CA LYS A 332 7.51 -14.33 31.39
C LYS A 332 6.35 -13.52 31.95
N THR A 333 6.61 -12.26 32.29
CA THR A 333 5.59 -11.26 32.63
C THR A 333 5.41 -10.27 31.48
N LYS A 334 4.27 -10.36 30.79
CA LYS A 334 3.94 -9.44 29.69
C LYS A 334 3.52 -8.10 30.28
N GLY A 335 4.17 -7.03 29.85
CA GLY A 335 3.69 -5.67 30.09
C GLY A 335 2.68 -5.25 29.03
N PRO A 336 2.14 -4.02 29.11
CA PRO A 336 1.17 -3.51 28.14
C PRO A 336 1.71 -3.53 26.70
N LEU A 337 2.99 -3.21 26.50
CA LEU A 337 3.64 -3.32 25.18
C LEU A 337 3.79 -4.77 24.70
N GLY A 338 4.01 -5.71 25.63
CA GLY A 338 4.12 -7.13 25.31
C GLY A 338 2.78 -7.75 24.94
N GLU A 339 1.68 -7.30 25.56
CA GLU A 339 0.32 -7.68 25.19
C GLU A 339 -0.07 -7.15 23.82
N LEU A 340 0.22 -5.87 23.54
CA LEU A 340 0.00 -5.28 22.22
C LEU A 340 0.82 -6.00 21.13
N GLU A 341 2.09 -6.31 21.41
CA GLU A 341 2.92 -7.09 20.48
C GLU A 341 2.39 -8.52 20.32
N ALA A 342 1.92 -9.16 21.40
CA ALA A 342 1.31 -10.49 21.33
C ALA A 342 0.04 -10.50 20.48
N GLN A 343 -0.84 -9.50 20.64
CA GLN A 343 -2.05 -9.37 19.83
C GLN A 343 -1.72 -9.09 18.36
N ALA A 344 -0.76 -8.20 18.09
CA ALA A 344 -0.32 -7.91 16.73
C ALA A 344 0.32 -9.13 16.06
N THR A 345 1.18 -9.86 16.76
CA THR A 345 1.83 -11.06 16.23
C THR A 345 0.86 -12.23 16.09
N GLU A 346 -0.14 -12.37 16.97
CA GLU A 346 -1.21 -13.35 16.81
C GLU A 346 -2.03 -13.04 15.56
N ALA A 347 -2.39 -11.78 15.33
CA ALA A 347 -3.05 -11.37 14.10
C ALA A 347 -2.20 -11.72 12.86
N VAL A 348 -0.90 -11.44 12.89
CA VAL A 348 0.03 -11.79 11.79
C VAL A 348 0.16 -13.31 11.61
N LYS A 349 0.21 -14.09 12.70
CA LYS A 349 0.28 -15.56 12.62
C LYS A 349 -0.98 -16.15 12.01
N ARG A 350 -2.16 -15.67 12.41
CA ARG A 350 -3.44 -16.07 11.82
C ARG A 350 -3.44 -15.80 10.31
N LEU A 351 -3.00 -14.62 9.89
CA LEU A 351 -2.85 -14.28 8.47
C LEU A 351 -1.84 -15.21 7.76
N THR A 352 -0.69 -15.50 8.39
CA THR A 352 0.35 -16.37 7.81
C THR A 352 -0.12 -17.82 7.66
N ASP A 353 -0.88 -18.33 8.62
CA ASP A 353 -1.40 -19.70 8.57
C ASP A 353 -2.52 -19.83 7.54
N GLU A 354 -3.38 -18.81 7.41
CA GLU A 354 -4.35 -18.68 6.31
C GLU A 354 -3.63 -18.65 4.95
N GLU A 355 -2.54 -17.88 4.80
CA GLU A 355 -1.74 -17.85 3.57
C GLU A 355 -1.07 -19.19 3.27
N LYS A 356 -0.49 -19.86 4.27
CA LYS A 356 0.09 -21.20 4.07
C LYS A 356 -0.95 -22.21 3.61
N GLN A 357 -2.17 -22.15 4.16
CA GLN A 357 -3.27 -22.99 3.70
C GLN A 357 -3.63 -22.67 2.24
N ARG A 358 -3.69 -21.39 1.86
CA ARG A 358 -3.91 -20.98 0.48
C ARG A 358 -2.82 -21.49 -0.46
N VAL A 359 -1.54 -21.33 -0.09
CA VAL A 359 -0.42 -21.81 -0.90
C VAL A 359 -0.46 -23.34 -1.04
N ARG A 360 -0.82 -24.07 0.01
CA ARG A 360 -1.02 -25.53 -0.08
C ARG A 360 -2.19 -25.89 -0.99
N ASN A 361 -3.30 -25.15 -0.94
CA ASN A 361 -4.43 -25.38 -1.83
C ASN A 361 -4.06 -25.06 -3.28
N ILE A 362 -3.36 -23.95 -3.55
CA ILE A 362 -2.82 -23.62 -4.88
C ILE A 362 -1.84 -24.71 -5.34
N GLN A 363 -0.98 -25.21 -4.46
CA GLN A 363 -0.03 -26.26 -4.81
C GLN A 363 -0.73 -27.58 -5.12
N ARG A 364 -1.75 -27.96 -4.33
CA ARG A 364 -2.62 -29.11 -4.64
C ARG A 364 -3.32 -28.92 -5.98
N TYR A 365 -3.85 -27.72 -6.25
CA TYR A 365 -4.46 -27.40 -7.54
C TYR A 365 -3.52 -27.58 -8.71
N LEU A 366 -2.31 -27.03 -8.58
CA LEU A 366 -1.27 -27.16 -9.59
C LEU A 366 -0.81 -28.61 -9.75
N ASP A 367 -0.79 -29.40 -8.67
CA ASP A 367 -0.41 -30.81 -8.69
C ASP A 367 -1.50 -31.71 -9.31
N GLU A 368 -2.77 -31.43 -9.04
CA GLU A 368 -3.94 -32.12 -9.62
C GLU A 368 -4.16 -31.73 -11.09
N ASN A 369 -3.87 -30.49 -11.45
CA ASN A 369 -3.99 -29.96 -12.81
C ASN A 369 -2.65 -29.76 -13.49
N ARG A 370 -1.67 -30.64 -13.25
CA ARG A 370 -0.39 -30.59 -13.97
C ARG A 370 -0.67 -30.78 -15.46
N PRO A 371 -0.41 -29.75 -16.31
CA PRO A 371 -0.71 -29.85 -17.73
C PRO A 371 0.07 -30.98 -18.41
N MET A 372 1.25 -31.33 -17.89
CA MET A 372 2.02 -32.50 -18.32
C MET A 372 1.28 -33.84 -18.14
N GLN A 373 0.44 -34.02 -17.10
CA GLN A 373 -0.31 -35.27 -16.88
C GLN A 373 -1.59 -35.35 -17.72
N GLN A 374 -2.27 -34.22 -17.92
CA GLN A 374 -3.51 -34.19 -18.70
C GLN A 374 -3.24 -34.21 -20.21
N SER A 375 -2.13 -33.63 -20.68
CA SER A 375 -1.78 -33.59 -22.11
C SER A 375 -0.27 -33.43 -22.38
N GLU A 376 0.48 -34.53 -22.41
CA GLU A 376 1.94 -34.53 -22.66
C GLU A 376 2.37 -33.77 -23.93
N ARG A 377 1.52 -33.74 -24.97
CA ARG A 377 1.83 -33.09 -26.25
C ARG A 377 1.36 -31.64 -26.36
N SER A 378 0.69 -31.10 -25.34
CA SER A 378 0.26 -29.70 -25.35
C SER A 378 1.46 -28.76 -25.23
N ALA A 379 1.41 -27.62 -25.91
CA ALA A 379 2.47 -26.60 -25.86
C ALA A 379 2.77 -26.14 -24.43
N LEU A 380 1.75 -26.14 -23.55
CA LEU A 380 1.89 -25.86 -22.12
C LEU A 380 2.66 -26.95 -21.36
N GLY A 381 2.46 -28.24 -21.68
CA GLY A 381 3.20 -29.35 -21.08
C GLY A 381 4.68 -29.37 -21.48
N VAL A 382 4.99 -29.03 -22.73
CA VAL A 382 6.38 -28.87 -23.20
C VAL A 382 7.06 -27.69 -22.50
N LEU A 383 6.37 -26.55 -22.36
CA LEU A 383 6.90 -25.39 -21.65
C LEU A 383 7.13 -25.67 -20.16
N GLU A 384 6.21 -26.37 -19.50
CA GLU A 384 6.38 -26.83 -18.12
C GLU A 384 7.62 -27.72 -17.99
N THR A 385 7.80 -28.69 -18.88
CA THR A 385 8.97 -29.59 -18.87
C THR A 385 10.27 -28.83 -18.98
N VAL A 386 10.32 -27.81 -19.86
CA VAL A 386 11.50 -26.95 -20.03
C VAL A 386 11.75 -26.10 -18.78
N VAL A 387 10.72 -25.48 -18.22
CA VAL A 387 10.86 -24.64 -17.01
C VAL A 387 11.27 -25.47 -15.80
N VAL A 388 10.59 -26.60 -15.56
CA VAL A 388 10.94 -27.53 -14.48
C VAL A 388 12.35 -28.09 -14.69
N GLY A 389 12.73 -28.41 -15.93
CA GLY A 389 14.08 -28.82 -16.28
C GLY A 389 15.13 -27.75 -15.93
N ILE A 390 14.89 -26.49 -16.31
CA ILE A 390 15.80 -25.37 -16.04
C ILE A 390 15.90 -25.07 -14.54
N VAL A 391 14.82 -25.15 -13.78
CA VAL A 391 14.82 -24.88 -12.34
C VAL A 391 15.40 -26.05 -11.53
N ARG A 392 15.09 -27.30 -11.92
CA ARG A 392 15.48 -28.50 -11.18
C ARG A 392 16.90 -28.98 -11.51
N ALA A 393 17.39 -28.75 -12.73
CA ALA A 393 18.74 -29.15 -13.13
C ALA A 393 19.83 -28.52 -12.23
N PRO A 394 19.83 -27.21 -11.91
CA PRO A 394 20.82 -26.62 -11.01
C PRO A 394 20.82 -27.24 -9.61
N ILE A 395 19.64 -27.57 -9.07
CA ILE A 395 19.51 -28.21 -7.76
C ILE A 395 20.10 -29.62 -7.78
N LEU A 396 19.80 -30.39 -8.83
CA LEU A 396 20.39 -31.72 -9.03
C LEU A 396 21.91 -31.66 -9.24
N PHE A 397 22.40 -30.71 -10.03
CA PHE A 397 23.84 -30.46 -10.18
C PHE A 397 24.47 -30.11 -8.83
N TYR A 398 23.87 -29.24 -8.03
CA TYR A 398 24.37 -28.89 -6.71
C TYR A 398 24.42 -30.10 -5.77
N GLN A 399 23.39 -30.97 -5.78
CA GLN A 399 23.38 -32.21 -5.02
C GLN A 399 24.47 -33.19 -5.48
N ILE A 400 24.71 -33.29 -6.79
CA ILE A 400 25.81 -34.08 -7.35
C ILE A 400 27.15 -33.50 -6.90
N PHE A 401 27.35 -32.18 -7.00
CA PHE A 401 28.58 -31.53 -6.54
C PHE A 401 28.82 -31.72 -5.05
N ASN A 402 27.77 -31.64 -4.21
CA ASN A 402 27.88 -31.95 -2.80
C ASN A 402 28.23 -33.41 -2.56
N ARG A 403 27.61 -34.37 -3.26
CA ARG A 403 28.01 -35.78 -3.17
C ARG A 403 29.45 -36.03 -3.63
N VAL A 404 29.89 -35.38 -4.71
CA VAL A 404 31.27 -35.50 -5.20
C VAL A 404 32.24 -34.89 -4.20
N LYS A 405 31.87 -33.74 -3.60
CA LYS A 405 32.65 -33.14 -2.52
C LYS A 405 32.71 -34.07 -1.31
N ASP A 406 31.61 -34.67 -0.92
CA ASP A 406 31.57 -35.66 0.17
C ASP A 406 32.43 -36.89 -0.16
N LEU A 407 32.46 -37.35 -1.42
CA LEU A 407 33.32 -38.46 -1.88
C LEU A 407 34.80 -38.09 -1.99
N LEU A 408 35.12 -36.81 -2.23
CA LEU A 408 36.49 -36.30 -2.23
C LEU A 408 36.98 -35.96 -0.82
N GLN A 409 36.07 -35.64 0.09
CA GLN A 409 36.34 -35.37 1.50
C GLN A 409 36.25 -36.61 2.38
N SER A 410 35.59 -37.68 1.93
CA SER A 410 35.75 -38.99 2.54
C SER A 410 37.21 -39.40 2.36
N GLU A 411 37.96 -39.38 3.47
CA GLU A 411 39.33 -39.85 3.54
C GLU A 411 39.47 -41.21 2.84
N ALA A 412 40.58 -41.42 2.15
CA ALA A 412 40.88 -42.70 1.53
C ALA A 412 40.73 -43.79 2.58
N ILE A 413 39.84 -44.78 2.33
CA ILE A 413 39.54 -45.97 3.14
C ILE A 413 40.55 -46.11 4.26
N ASP A 414 40.15 -45.68 5.45
CA ASP A 414 40.97 -45.70 6.64
C ASP A 414 41.53 -47.12 6.77
N GLY A 415 42.80 -47.28 7.17
CA GLY A 415 43.46 -48.60 7.20
C GLY A 415 42.67 -49.69 7.95
N ARG A 416 41.75 -49.28 8.83
CA ARG A 416 40.77 -50.15 9.51
C ARG A 416 39.78 -50.84 8.58
N ASP A 417 39.24 -50.15 7.58
CA ASP A 417 38.28 -50.74 6.64
C ASP A 417 38.97 -51.70 5.68
N ALA A 418 40.24 -51.43 5.33
CA ALA A 418 41.09 -52.37 4.60
C ALA A 418 41.43 -53.63 5.44
N GLU A 419 41.56 -53.49 6.76
CA GLU A 419 41.74 -54.62 7.68
C GLU A 419 40.46 -55.45 7.83
N ILE A 420 39.28 -54.83 7.87
CA ILE A 420 37.98 -55.52 7.90
C ILE A 420 37.78 -56.32 6.61
N LEU A 421 38.08 -55.73 5.44
CA LEU A 421 37.98 -56.43 4.15
C LEU A 421 39.00 -57.57 4.00
N ARG A 422 40.16 -57.49 4.66
CA ARG A 422 41.11 -58.62 4.74
C ARG A 422 40.63 -59.72 5.67
N GLN A 423 39.95 -59.37 6.76
CA GLN A 423 39.38 -60.36 7.68
C GLN A 423 38.13 -61.06 7.10
N GLU A 424 37.39 -60.42 6.19
CA GLU A 424 36.22 -60.99 5.51
C GLU A 424 36.54 -61.91 4.31
N GLN A 425 37.81 -62.14 3.96
CA GLN A 425 38.21 -63.17 2.98
C GLN A 425 38.76 -64.50 3.57
N PRO A 426 38.14 -65.17 4.56
CA PRO A 426 38.53 -66.54 4.89
C PRO A 426 37.72 -67.51 4.02
N GLY A 427 38.21 -67.87 2.83
CA GLY A 427 37.60 -69.00 2.13
C GLY A 427 37.82 -69.21 0.64
N ARG A 428 38.58 -68.38 -0.08
CA ARG A 428 38.94 -68.70 -1.47
C ARG A 428 40.19 -69.59 -1.50
N LYS A 429 39.98 -70.88 -1.22
CA LYS A 429 40.97 -71.93 -1.50
C LYS A 429 41.18 -71.98 -3.02
N GLU A 430 42.33 -71.51 -3.48
CA GLU A 430 42.82 -71.79 -4.83
C GLU A 430 43.08 -73.30 -4.97
N LYS A 431 42.67 -73.85 -6.12
CA LYS A 431 42.98 -75.20 -6.58
C LYS A 431 44.18 -75.14 -7.50
#